data_AF-A0A2V5QEL6-F1
#
_entry.id   AF-A0A2V5QEL6-F1
#
_cell.length_a   1.000
_cell.length_b   1.000
_cell.length_c   1.000
_cell.angle_alpha   90.00
_cell.angle_beta   90.00
_cell.angle_gamma   90.00
#
_symmetry.space_group_name_H-M   'P 1'
#
loop_
_entity.id
_entity.type
_entity.pdbx_description
1 polymer ?
#
loop_
_entity_poly.entity_id
_entity_poly.type
_entity_poly.pdbx_seq_one_letter_code
_entity_poly.pdbx_strand_id
1 'polypeptide(L)' 'MKFELTNHARKAVAEREIPIGWIEQTVEAPELIVPDPSDAKIERCFGRIVSRSLPLVSTATSRLYRPCRSPQSLHS' A
#
# COMPACT_ATOMS: atom_id res chain seq x y z
N MET A 1 -8.32 9.68 0.88
CA MET A 1 -7.36 9.73 -0.27
C MET A 1 -7.98 9.06 -1.51
N LYS A 2 -7.60 9.38 -2.76
CA LYS A 2 -8.04 8.63 -3.96
C LYS A 2 -7.04 7.51 -4.28
N PHE A 3 -7.49 6.27 -4.38
CA PHE A 3 -6.69 5.12 -4.82
C PHE A 3 -7.43 4.36 -5.92
N GLU A 4 -6.68 3.72 -6.81
CA GLU A 4 -7.24 2.90 -7.88
C GLU A 4 -6.71 1.48 -7.76
N LEU A 5 -7.62 0.51 -7.82
CA LEU A 5 -7.27 -0.91 -7.80
C LEU A 5 -7.13 -1.41 -9.22
N THR A 6 -6.03 -2.10 -9.51
CA THR A 6 -5.89 -2.86 -10.76
C THR A 6 -6.97 -3.95 -10.83
N ASN A 7 -7.28 -4.44 -12.03
CA ASN A 7 -8.27 -5.51 -12.20
C ASN A 7 -7.91 -6.77 -11.39
N HIS A 8 -6.60 -7.08 -11.27
CA HIS A 8 -6.14 -8.17 -10.42
C HIS A 8 -6.42 -7.91 -8.94
N ALA A 9 -6.14 -6.70 -8.44
CA ALA A 9 -6.40 -6.34 -7.06
C ALA A 9 -7.90 -6.32 -6.74
N ARG A 10 -8.75 -5.82 -7.65
CA ARG A 10 -10.22 -5.88 -7.51
C ARG A 10 -10.72 -7.30 -7.32
N LYS A 11 -10.24 -8.24 -8.14
CA LYS A 11 -10.58 -9.66 -8.03
C LYS A 11 -10.14 -10.23 -6.68
N ALA A 12 -8.90 -9.99 -6.28
CA ALA A 12 -8.34 -10.50 -5.02
C ALA A 12 -9.06 -9.95 -3.78
N VAL A 13 -9.47 -8.68 -3.79
CA VAL A 13 -10.25 -8.03 -2.74
C VAL A 13 -11.64 -8.64 -2.62
N ALA A 14 -12.31 -8.89 -3.75
CA ALA A 14 -13.62 -9.54 -3.76
C ALA A 14 -13.56 -10.99 -3.27
N GLU A 15 -12.59 -11.78 -3.73
CA GLU A 15 -12.41 -13.19 -3.32
C GLU A 15 -12.12 -13.37 -1.83
N ARG A 16 -11.43 -12.40 -1.22
CA ARG A 16 -11.03 -12.44 0.20
C ARG A 16 -11.96 -11.64 1.09
N GLU A 17 -13.03 -11.09 0.52
CA GLU A 17 -14.01 -10.24 1.21
C GLU A 17 -13.34 -9.12 2.03
N ILE A 18 -12.26 -8.54 1.48
CA ILE A 18 -11.49 -7.51 2.18
C ILE A 18 -12.32 -6.23 2.23
N PRO A 19 -12.56 -5.64 3.41
CA PRO A 19 -13.30 -4.39 3.51
C PRO A 19 -12.59 -3.26 2.77
N ILE A 20 -13.29 -2.56 1.88
CA ILE A 20 -12.73 -1.40 1.17
C ILE A 20 -12.23 -0.33 2.15
N GLY A 21 -12.96 -0.11 3.25
CA GLY A 21 -12.54 0.83 4.30
C GLY A 21 -11.21 0.46 4.96
N TRP A 22 -10.86 -0.83 5.02
CA TRP A 22 -9.54 -1.26 5.51
C TRP A 22 -8.43 -0.88 4.51
N ILE A 23 -8.69 -0.99 3.20
CA ILE A 23 -7.74 -0.58 2.16
C ILE A 23 -7.53 0.93 2.22
N GLU A 24 -8.61 1.71 2.35
CA GLU A 24 -8.56 3.16 2.54
C GLU A 24 -7.71 3.54 3.74
N GLN A 25 -7.94 2.89 4.89
CA GLN A 25 -7.17 3.13 6.10
C GLN A 25 -5.69 2.74 5.93
N THR A 26 -5.41 1.63 5.27
CA THR A 26 -4.02 1.16 5.03
C THR A 26 -3.26 2.08 4.09
N VAL A 27 -3.95 2.68 3.10
CA VAL A 27 -3.37 3.70 2.22
C VAL A 27 -3.21 5.04 2.97
N GLU A 28 -4.18 5.34 3.83
CA GLU A 28 -4.22 6.35 4.89
C GLU A 28 -2.95 6.46 5.75
N ALA A 29 -2.82 5.43 6.57
CA ALA A 29 -1.87 5.27 7.65
C ALA A 29 -1.34 3.83 7.58
N PRO A 30 -0.43 3.55 6.64
CA PRO A 30 0.21 2.23 6.55
C PRO A 30 1.02 1.94 7.80
N GLU A 31 0.96 0.71 8.27
CA GLU A 31 1.79 0.26 9.40
C GLU A 31 3.23 -0.01 8.97
N LEU A 32 3.42 -0.41 7.72
CA LEU A 32 4.73 -0.64 7.13
C LEU A 32 4.73 -0.18 5.66
N ILE A 33 5.75 0.60 5.32
CA ILE A 33 6.04 1.00 3.94
C ILE A 33 7.40 0.40 3.59
N VAL A 34 7.47 -0.34 2.49
CA VAL A 34 8.74 -0.81 1.93
C VAL A 34 8.81 -0.49 0.44
N PRO A 35 9.97 -0.14 -0.11
CA PRO A 35 10.13 0.01 -1.55
C PRO A 35 9.90 -1.32 -2.26
N ASP A 36 9.35 -1.27 -3.47
CA ASP A 36 9.20 -2.46 -4.30
C ASP A 36 10.58 -2.99 -4.73
N PRO A 37 10.84 -4.30 -4.62
CA PRO A 37 12.14 -4.86 -4.97
C PRO A 37 12.48 -4.76 -6.46
N SER A 38 11.49 -4.56 -7.33
CA SER A 38 11.68 -4.41 -8.78
C SER A 38 11.76 -2.94 -9.20
N ASP A 39 11.13 -2.03 -8.46
CA ASP A 39 11.16 -0.59 -8.73
C ASP A 39 11.12 0.25 -7.44
N ALA A 40 12.26 0.87 -7.09
CA ALA A 40 12.38 1.74 -5.93
C ALA A 40 11.50 3.01 -5.98
N LYS A 41 10.86 3.30 -7.13
CA LYS A 41 9.86 4.37 -7.28
C LYS A 41 8.43 3.91 -6.94
N ILE A 42 8.27 2.67 -6.51
CA ILE A 42 7.00 2.13 -6.06
C ILE A 42 7.15 1.80 -4.57
N GLU A 43 6.21 2.29 -3.77
CA GLU A 43 6.11 1.93 -2.36
C GLU A 43 5.01 0.88 -2.19
N ARG A 44 5.28 -0.12 -1.35
CA ARG A 44 4.31 -1.14 -0.93
C ARG A 44 3.88 -0.81 0.49
N CYS A 45 2.61 -0.47 0.63
CA CYS A 45 1.95 -0.20 1.90
C CYS A 45 1.32 -1.49 2.44
N PHE A 46 1.59 -1.77 3.71
CA PHE A 46 1.05 -2.92 4.43
C PHE A 46 0.29 -2.44 5.66
N GLY A 47 -0.87 -3.05 5.88
CA GLY A 47 -1.66 -2.91 7.11
C GLY A 47 -1.89 -4.30 7.71
N ARG A 48 -2.16 -4.37 9.01
CA ARG A 48 -2.65 -5.62 9.61
C ARG A 48 -4.15 -5.74 9.37
N ILE A 49 -4.56 -6.88 8.83
CA ILE A 49 -5.97 -7.28 8.84
C ILE A 49 -6.24 -7.92 10.20
N VAL A 50 -6.92 -7.19 11.09
CA VAL A 50 -7.42 -7.76 12.35
C VAL A 50 -8.70 -8.54 12.05
N SER A 51 -8.52 -9.77 11.59
CA SER A 51 -9.64 -10.68 11.35
C SER A 51 -10.28 -11.07 12.70
N ARG A 52 -11.60 -10.90 12.83
CA ARG A 52 -12.34 -11.25 14.06
C ARG A 52 -12.60 -12.76 14.19
N SER A 53 -12.24 -13.59 13.19
CA SER A 53 -12.60 -15.01 13.20
C SER A 53 -11.76 -15.98 12.35
N LEU A 54 -10.70 -15.56 11.66
CA LEU A 54 -9.83 -16.44 10.83
C LEU A 54 -8.34 -15.98 10.79
N PRO A 55 -7.36 -16.84 10.45
CA PRO A 55 -5.93 -16.55 10.62
C PRO A 55 -5.44 -15.37 9.75
N LEU A 56 -4.44 -14.65 10.26
CA LEU A 56 -3.83 -13.44 9.69
C LEU A 56 -3.50 -13.61 8.19
N VAL A 57 -4.14 -12.80 7.33
CA VAL A 57 -3.80 -12.67 5.92
C VAL A 57 -3.14 -11.30 5.71
N SER A 58 -1.91 -11.27 5.20
CA SER A 58 -1.23 -10.03 4.81
C SER A 58 -1.58 -9.69 3.36
N THR A 59 -2.11 -8.50 3.11
CA THR A 59 -2.41 -7.99 1.76
C THR A 59 -1.50 -6.80 1.45
N ALA A 60 -0.85 -6.80 0.28
CA ALA A 60 0.06 -5.73 -0.15
C ALA A 60 -0.67 -4.77 -1.10
N THR A 61 -0.63 -3.47 -0.79
CA THR A 61 -1.18 -2.42 -1.67
C THR A 61 -0.03 -1.55 -2.18
N SER A 62 0.18 -1.49 -3.49
CA SER A 62 1.24 -0.68 -4.10
C SER A 62 0.77 0.76 -4.36
N ARG A 63 1.61 1.74 -4.05
CA ARG A 63 1.38 3.18 -4.29
C ARG A 63 2.57 3.78 -5.03
N LEU A 64 2.30 4.66 -5.99
CA LEU A 64 3.36 5.35 -6.74
C LEU A 64 4.05 6.37 -5.83
N TYR A 65 5.37 6.22 -5.67
CA TYR A 65 6.19 7.17 -4.94
C TYR A 65 6.46 8.39 -5.81
N ARG A 66 6.12 9.58 -5.30
CA ARG A 66 6.63 10.83 -5.87
C ARG A 66 7.74 11.33 -4.95
N PRO A 67 9.02 11.23 -5.35
CA PRO A 67 10.06 11.89 -4.60
C PRO A 67 9.82 13.40 -4.68
N CYS A 68 9.62 14.03 -3.52
CA CYS A 68 9.81 15.47 -3.41
C CYS A 68 11.26 15.75 -3.77
N ARG A 69 11.47 16.30 -4.98
CA ARG A 69 12.77 16.77 -5.43
C ARG A 69 13.11 18.02 -4.61
N SER A 70 13.78 17.85 -3.48
CA SER A 70 14.40 18.98 -2.77
C SER A 70 15.54 19.52 -3.64
N PRO A 71 15.55 20.81 -4.02
CA PRO A 71 16.74 21.45 -4.55
C PRO A 71 17.48 22.09 -3.38
N GLN A 72 18.49 21.42 -2.82
CA GLN A 72 19.44 21.97 -1.85
C GLN A 72 20.49 20.87 -1.59
N SER A 73 21.81 21.07 -1.64
CA SER A 73 22.64 22.24 -1.90
C SER A 73 24.02 21.72 -2.28
N LEU A 74 24.78 22.48 -3.08
CA LEU A 74 26.22 22.33 -3.24
C LEU A 74 26.95 22.26 -1.89
N HIS A 75 28.11 21.58 -1.92
CA HIS A 75 29.29 21.52 -1.01
C HIS A 75 29.61 20.04 -0.69
N SER A 76 30.81 19.50 -0.91
CA SER A 76 32.14 20.09 -1.13
C SER A 76 32.92 19.33 -2.21
#